data_AF-A0A317ABE6-F1
#
_entry.id   AF-A0A317ABE6-F1
#
_cell.length_a   1.000
_cell.length_b   1.000
_cell.length_c   1.000
_cell.angle_alpha   90.00
_cell.angle_beta   90.00
_cell.angle_gamma   90.00
#
_symmetry.space_group_name_H-M   'P 1'
#
loop_
_entity.id
_entity.type
_entity.pdbx_description
1 polymer ?
#
loop_
_entity_poly.entity_id
_entity_poly.type
_entity_poly.pdbx_seq_one_letter_code
_entity_poly.pdbx_strand_id
1 'polypeptide(L)'
;MFASNFIVKNTHFEHLRSEDKITRFKQNATIGTGQSMENSFCSVCGTLMYRRSSGSPGLSIPRIGTVDDFALHETKFKPRVEAFAKDRCGWLKAPEVERQVEGAYYTGGKAWKSSHDGVGG
;
A
#
# COMPACT_ATOMS: atom_id res chain seq x y z
N MET A 1 10.98 3.86 -6.08
CA MET A 1 10.27 4.93 -5.36
C MET A 1 9.26 4.26 -4.42
N PHE A 2 9.18 4.66 -3.15
CA PHE A 2 8.44 3.94 -2.11
C PHE A 2 7.14 4.65 -1.71
N ALA A 3 6.32 4.01 -0.89
CA ALA A 3 5.20 4.65 -0.24
C ALA A 3 5.03 4.13 1.18
N SER A 4 4.65 5.02 2.10
CA SER A 4 4.35 4.71 3.48
C SER A 4 2.83 4.54 3.66
N ASN A 5 2.43 3.40 4.23
CA ASN A 5 1.04 2.98 4.30
C ASN A 5 0.74 2.32 5.63
N PHE A 6 -0.55 2.25 5.94
CA PHE A 6 -1.08 1.36 6.96
C PHE A 6 -2.19 0.50 6.35
N ILE A 7 -2.59 -0.54 7.07
CA ILE A 7 -3.63 -1.47 6.62
C ILE A 7 -4.76 -1.43 7.63
N VAL A 8 -5.99 -1.28 7.14
CA VAL A 8 -7.20 -1.25 7.95
C VAL A 8 -8.26 -2.15 7.32
N LYS A 9 -9.11 -2.75 8.15
CA LYS A 9 -10.26 -3.51 7.65
C LYS A 9 -11.27 -2.53 7.04
N ASN A 10 -11.93 -2.92 5.95
CA ASN A 10 -12.99 -2.11 5.34
C ASN A 10 -14.12 -1.79 6.33
N THR A 11 -14.38 -2.66 7.30
CA THR A 11 -15.37 -2.44 8.37
C THR A 11 -14.99 -1.33 9.36
N HIS A 12 -13.74 -0.85 9.33
CA HIS A 12 -13.22 0.22 10.19
C HIS A 12 -12.80 1.45 9.36
N PHE A 13 -13.24 1.53 8.10
CA PHE A 13 -12.89 2.61 7.19
C PHE A 13 -14.16 3.18 6.55
N GLU A 14 -14.41 4.46 6.76
CA GLU A 14 -15.60 5.17 6.28
C GLU A 14 -15.19 6.47 5.58
N HIS A 15 -15.89 6.82 4.51
CA HIS A 15 -15.78 8.15 3.91
C HIS A 15 -16.74 9.10 4.61
N LEU A 16 -16.19 10.01 5.40
CA LEU A 16 -17.02 11.00 6.11
C LEU A 16 -17.57 12.09 5.18
N ARG A 17 -16.93 12.32 4.02
CA ARG A 17 -17.33 13.33 3.03
C ARG A 17 -16.77 13.02 1.64
N SER A 18 -17.44 13.57 0.62
CA SER A 18 -16.96 13.68 -0.76
C SER A 18 -16.56 12.33 -1.40
N GLU A 19 -17.24 11.24 -1.04
CA GLU A 19 -17.03 9.94 -1.68
C GLU A 19 -17.35 9.99 -3.19
N ASP A 20 -18.29 10.83 -3.59
CA ASP A 20 -18.63 11.09 -4.99
C ASP A 20 -17.46 11.68 -5.80
N LYS A 21 -16.41 12.18 -5.13
CA LYS A 21 -15.17 12.69 -5.75
C LYS A 21 -14.05 11.65 -5.79
N ILE A 22 -14.29 10.40 -5.39
CA ILE A 22 -13.30 9.33 -5.47
C ILE A 22 -13.40 8.62 -6.82
N THR A 23 -12.36 8.77 -7.64
CA THR A 23 -12.16 7.97 -8.85
C THR A 23 -11.45 6.66 -8.50
N ARG A 24 -11.92 5.57 -9.08
CA ARG A 24 -11.35 4.22 -8.91
C ARG A 24 -10.76 3.72 -10.22
N PHE A 25 -9.49 3.33 -10.19
CA PHE A 25 -8.82 2.71 -11.32
C PHE A 25 -8.25 1.35 -10.91
N LYS A 26 -8.70 0.28 -11.57
CA LYS A 26 -8.35 -1.10 -11.24
C LYS A 26 -7.71 -1.80 -12.43
N GLN A 27 -6.56 -2.44 -12.22
CA GLN A 27 -5.87 -3.24 -13.25
C GLN A 27 -5.12 -4.42 -12.62
N ASN A 28 -4.78 -5.42 -13.42
CA ASN A 28 -3.95 -6.57 -13.05
C ASN A 28 -2.81 -6.89 -14.05
N ALA A 29 -2.72 -6.19 -15.17
CA ALA A 29 -1.83 -6.51 -16.28
C ALA A 29 -0.34 -6.50 -15.90
N THR A 30 0.07 -5.65 -14.95
CA THR A 30 1.47 -5.53 -14.50
C THR A 30 1.71 -6.07 -13.08
N ILE A 31 0.72 -6.76 -12.50
CA ILE A 31 0.83 -7.27 -11.14
C ILE A 31 1.27 -8.74 -11.20
N GLY A 32 2.50 -9.03 -10.77
CA GLY A 32 3.09 -10.36 -10.94
C GLY A 32 2.38 -11.51 -10.21
N THR A 33 1.47 -11.21 -9.27
CA THR A 33 0.62 -12.23 -8.63
C THR A 33 -0.66 -12.55 -9.43
N GLY A 34 -0.91 -11.85 -10.54
CA GLY A 34 -2.17 -11.88 -11.30
C GLY A 34 -3.36 -11.21 -10.58
N GLN A 35 -3.16 -10.76 -9.34
CA GLN A 35 -4.20 -10.07 -8.57
C GLN A 35 -4.39 -8.65 -9.07
N SER A 36 -5.60 -8.13 -8.92
CA SER A 36 -5.89 -6.74 -9.22
C SER A 36 -5.43 -5.82 -8.10
N MET A 37 -5.02 -4.61 -8.48
CA MET A 37 -4.82 -3.48 -7.58
C MET A 37 -5.71 -2.32 -8.05
N GLU A 38 -6.52 -1.79 -7.14
CA GLU A 38 -7.36 -0.62 -7.33
C GLU A 38 -6.74 0.59 -6.63
N ASN A 39 -6.53 1.67 -7.37
CA ASN A 39 -6.21 3.00 -6.85
C ASN A 39 -7.50 3.79 -6.64
N SER A 40 -7.73 4.28 -5.42
CA SER A 40 -8.83 5.19 -5.10
C SER A 40 -8.26 6.58 -4.83
N PHE A 41 -8.50 7.53 -5.72
CA PHE A 41 -7.88 8.86 -5.67
C PHE A 41 -8.92 9.97 -5.87
N CYS A 42 -8.64 11.15 -5.31
CA CYS A 42 -9.48 12.31 -5.47
C CYS A 42 -9.46 12.80 -6.92
N SER A 43 -10.62 12.92 -7.55
CA SER A 43 -10.76 13.39 -8.93
C SER A 43 -10.41 14.88 -9.10
N VAL A 44 -10.42 15.64 -8.01
CA VAL A 44 -10.15 17.09 -8.02
C VAL A 44 -8.66 17.40 -7.90
N CYS A 45 -7.97 16.79 -6.94
CA CYS A 45 -6.56 17.08 -6.66
C CYS A 45 -5.59 15.94 -6.97
N GLY A 46 -6.09 14.79 -7.45
CA GLY A 46 -5.26 13.63 -7.80
C GLY A 46 -4.66 12.85 -6.62
N THR A 47 -4.92 13.27 -5.37
CA THR A 47 -4.36 12.61 -4.19
C THR A 47 -4.84 11.17 -4.10
N LEU A 48 -3.91 10.23 -4.07
CA LEU A 48 -4.19 8.81 -3.87
C LEU A 48 -4.50 8.56 -2.39
N MET A 49 -5.76 8.30 -2.08
CA MET A 49 -6.23 8.13 -0.70
C MET A 49 -5.89 6.75 -0.17
N TYR A 50 -6.26 5.70 -0.92
CA TYR A 50 -5.98 4.32 -0.53
C TYR A 50 -5.99 3.38 -1.73
N ARG A 51 -5.49 2.16 -1.50
CA ARG A 51 -5.56 1.05 -2.44
C ARG A 51 -6.35 -0.12 -1.87
N ARG A 52 -6.92 -0.91 -2.77
CA ARG A 52 -7.55 -2.21 -2.46
C ARG A 52 -7.06 -3.25 -3.45
N SER A 53 -6.85 -4.48 -2.99
CA SER A 53 -6.37 -5.56 -3.84
C SER A 53 -7.26 -6.79 -3.73
N SER A 54 -7.47 -7.50 -4.84
CA SER A 54 -8.08 -8.83 -4.80
C SER A 54 -7.19 -9.87 -4.09
N GLY A 55 -5.90 -9.59 -3.94
CA GLY A 55 -4.98 -10.41 -3.16
C GLY A 55 -5.20 -10.32 -1.65
N SER A 56 -5.87 -9.26 -1.17
CA SER A 56 -6.21 -9.09 0.25
C SER A 56 -7.62 -8.50 0.40
N PRO A 57 -8.67 -9.28 0.10
CA PRO A 57 -10.05 -8.82 0.16
C PRO A 57 -10.42 -8.34 1.56
N GLY A 58 -11.29 -7.32 1.63
CA GLY A 58 -11.77 -6.77 2.90
C GLY A 58 -10.78 -5.84 3.62
N LEU A 59 -9.60 -5.58 3.03
CA LEU A 59 -8.63 -4.63 3.54
C LEU A 59 -8.52 -3.40 2.63
N SER A 60 -8.29 -2.25 3.25
CA SER A 60 -7.90 -1.00 2.59
C SER A 60 -6.47 -0.65 3.02
N ILE A 61 -5.71 -0.08 2.09
CA ILE A 61 -4.30 0.31 2.28
C ILE A 61 -4.18 1.83 2.07
N PRO A 62 -4.47 2.67 3.07
CA PRO A 62 -4.34 4.11 2.96
C PRO A 62 -2.90 4.59 3.04
N ARG A 63 -2.64 5.78 2.49
CA ARG A 63 -1.35 6.46 2.64
C ARG A 63 -1.29 7.14 4.01
N ILE A 64 -0.16 7.05 4.72
CA ILE A 64 -0.01 7.82 5.97
C ILE A 64 0.18 9.31 5.69
N GLY A 65 0.68 9.68 4.50
CA GLY A 65 0.97 11.08 4.15
C GLY A 65 -0.27 11.99 4.05
N THR A 66 -1.48 11.43 4.08
CA THR A 66 -2.74 12.19 4.14
C THR A 66 -3.29 12.32 5.57
N VAL A 67 -2.59 11.81 6.57
CA VAL A 67 -2.95 11.93 7.98
C VAL A 67 -2.22 13.13 8.56
N ASP A 68 -2.97 14.09 9.07
CA ASP A 68 -2.45 15.30 9.73
C ASP A 68 -2.50 15.17 11.26
N ASP A 69 -1.85 14.13 11.79
CA ASP A 69 -1.71 13.90 13.24
C ASP A 69 -0.30 13.36 13.53
N PHE A 70 0.56 14.24 14.04
CA PHE A 70 1.96 13.93 14.34
C PHE A 70 2.12 12.89 15.45
N ALA A 71 1.20 12.84 16.43
CA ALA A 71 1.27 11.85 17.49
C ALA A 71 1.06 10.43 16.93
N LEU A 72 0.18 10.29 15.94
CA LEU A 72 0.01 9.02 15.23
C LEU A 72 1.23 8.68 14.36
N HIS A 73 1.85 9.65 13.71
CA HIS A 73 3.09 9.44 12.93
C HIS A 73 4.23 8.90 13.78
N GLU A 74 4.44 9.47 14.97
CA GLU A 74 5.49 9.04 15.90
C GLU A 74 5.20 7.69 16.58
N THR A 75 3.96 7.22 16.56
CA THR A 75 3.54 6.01 17.28
C THR A 75 2.95 4.93 16.37
N LYS A 76 1.69 5.06 15.98
CA LYS A 76 0.92 4.01 15.29
C LYS A 76 1.30 3.85 13.81
N PHE A 77 1.78 4.92 13.19
CA PHE A 77 2.14 4.94 11.77
C PHE A 77 3.63 4.85 11.50
N LYS A 78 4.47 4.73 12.56
CA LYS A 78 5.87 4.35 12.41
C LYS A 78 5.94 3.01 11.64
N PRO A 79 6.59 2.96 10.46
CA PRO A 79 6.70 1.74 9.69
C PRO A 79 7.41 0.65 10.48
N ARG A 80 6.86 -0.57 10.45
CA ARG A 80 7.46 -1.75 11.09
C ARG A 80 8.11 -2.71 10.08
N VAL A 81 7.68 -2.63 8.83
CA VAL A 81 8.12 -3.53 7.76
C VAL A 81 8.33 -2.74 6.48
N GLU A 82 9.44 -3.01 5.81
CA GLU A 82 9.66 -2.64 4.41
C GLU A 82 9.36 -3.85 3.52
N ALA A 83 8.38 -3.71 2.63
CA ALA A 83 8.06 -4.71 1.61
C ALA A 83 8.69 -4.32 0.28
N PHE A 84 9.03 -5.33 -0.54
CA PHE A 84 9.70 -5.15 -1.85
C PHE A 84 11.08 -4.47 -1.74
N ALA A 85 11.87 -4.86 -0.73
CA ALA A 85 13.18 -4.27 -0.46
C ALA A 85 14.16 -4.37 -1.64
N LYS A 86 14.13 -5.45 -2.45
CA LYS A 86 14.90 -5.61 -3.69
C LYS A 86 14.68 -4.49 -4.70
N ASP A 87 13.48 -3.89 -4.71
CA ASP A 87 13.09 -2.85 -5.65
C ASP A 87 13.34 -1.44 -5.09
N ARG A 88 14.00 -1.34 -3.91
CA ARG A 88 14.39 -0.06 -3.32
C ARG A 88 15.39 0.65 -4.22
N CYS A 89 15.14 1.92 -4.48
CA CYS A 89 16.08 2.73 -5.26
C CYS A 89 17.43 2.81 -4.54
N GLY A 90 18.54 2.59 -5.25
CA GLY A 90 19.88 2.54 -4.65
C GLY A 90 20.33 3.82 -3.93
N TRP A 91 19.75 4.98 -4.26
CA TRP A 91 20.02 6.26 -3.57
C TRP A 91 19.31 6.38 -2.22
N LEU A 92 18.31 5.54 -1.95
CA LEU A 92 17.51 5.59 -0.73
C LEU A 92 18.09 4.64 0.31
N LYS A 93 18.47 5.18 1.48
CA LYS A 93 18.88 4.37 2.61
C LYS A 93 17.71 3.51 3.10
N ALA A 94 18.02 2.27 3.46
CA ALA A 94 17.11 1.40 4.19
C ALA A 94 16.47 2.11 5.40
N PRO A 95 15.14 2.04 5.58
CA PRO A 95 14.49 2.56 6.77
C PRO A 95 14.81 1.66 7.99
N GLU A 96 14.79 2.26 9.18
CA GLU A 96 14.89 1.52 10.44
C GLU A 96 13.53 0.89 10.75
N VAL A 97 13.42 -0.40 10.48
CA VAL A 97 12.19 -1.19 10.63
C VAL A 97 12.54 -2.57 11.20
N GLU A 98 11.57 -3.23 11.82
CA GLU A 98 11.76 -4.56 12.42
C GLU A 98 12.11 -5.62 11.37
N ARG A 99 11.61 -5.46 10.13
CA ARG A 99 11.82 -6.44 9.06
C ARG A 99 11.85 -5.80 7.68
N GLN A 100 12.74 -6.28 6.83
CA GLN A 100 12.76 -6.00 5.39
C GLN A 100 12.49 -7.31 4.65
N VAL A 101 11.61 -7.27 3.64
CA VAL A 101 11.24 -8.45 2.86
C VAL A 101 11.20 -8.14 1.37
N GLU A 102 11.51 -9.15 0.55
CA GLU A 102 11.61 -9.01 -0.90
C GLU A 102 10.27 -9.00 -1.66
N GLY A 103 9.17 -9.31 -0.97
CA GLY A 103 7.82 -9.37 -1.54
C GLY A 103 6.78 -8.72 -0.63
N ALA A 104 5.50 -8.99 -0.87
CA ALA A 104 4.45 -8.52 0.04
C ALA A 104 4.51 -9.26 1.39
N TYR A 105 4.44 -8.50 2.48
CA TYR A 105 4.44 -9.06 3.84
C TYR A 105 3.04 -9.41 4.35
N TYR A 106 2.11 -8.46 4.26
CA TYR A 106 0.73 -8.63 4.70
C TYR A 106 -0.12 -9.16 3.53
N THR A 107 -0.24 -10.48 3.44
CA THR A 107 -0.88 -11.18 2.30
C THR A 107 -2.27 -11.72 2.61
N GLY A 108 -2.83 -11.43 3.79
CA GLY A 108 -4.12 -11.97 4.22
C GLY A 108 -4.11 -13.51 4.37
N GLY A 109 -2.96 -14.09 4.75
CA GLY A 109 -2.81 -15.53 4.99
C GLY A 109 -2.36 -16.35 3.79
N LYS A 110 -2.07 -15.72 2.63
CA LYS A 110 -1.57 -16.41 1.43
C LYS A 110 -0.04 -16.35 1.35
N ALA A 111 0.60 -17.37 0.83
CA ALA A 111 2.03 -17.27 0.51
C ALA A 111 2.26 -16.23 -0.61
N TRP A 112 3.32 -15.43 -0.50
CA TRP A 112 3.75 -14.56 -1.60
C TRP A 112 4.34 -15.41 -2.73
N LYS A 113 3.87 -15.16 -3.97
CA LYS A 113 4.42 -15.70 -5.21
C LYS A 113 4.19 -14.69 -6.32
N SER A 114 5.24 -14.28 -7.02
CA SER A 114 5.16 -13.31 -8.12
C SER A 114 5.86 -13.83 -9.36
N SER A 115 5.29 -13.58 -10.55
CA SER A 115 5.97 -13.80 -11.82
C SER A 115 7.20 -12.89 -12.01
N HIS A 116 7.36 -11.87 -11.16
CA HIS A 116 8.53 -10.97 -11.15
C HIS A 116 9.59 -11.39 -10.12
N ASP A 117 9.45 -12.53 -9.45
CA ASP A 117 10.49 -13.02 -8.55
C ASP A 117 11.72 -13.43 -9.37
N GLY A 118 12.89 -12.87 -9.04
CA GLY A 118 14.14 -13.08 -9.80
C GLY A 118 14.31 -12.21 -11.05
N VAL A 119 13.31 -11.41 -11.42
CA VAL A 119 13.42 -10.41 -12.51
C VAL A 119 14.00 -9.14 -11.88
N GLY A 120 15.31 -8.96 -11.99
CA GLY A 120 15.97 -7.71 -11.60
C GLY A 120 15.50 -6.55 -12.48
N GLY A 121 15.27 -5.39 -11.87
CA GLY A 121 15.05 -4.13 -12.59
C GLY A 121 16.34 -3.56 -13.17
#